data_AF-A0A6L8GKK5-F1
#
_entry.id   AF-A0A6L8GKK5-F1
#
_cell.length_a   1.000
_cell.length_b   1.000
_cell.length_c   1.000
_cell.angle_alpha   90.00
_cell.angle_beta   90.00
_cell.angle_gamma   90.00
#
_symmetry.space_group_name_H-M   'P 1'
#
loop_
_entity.id
_entity.type
_entity.pdbx_description
1 polymer ?
#
loop_
_entity_poly.entity_id
_entity_poly.type
_entity_poly.pdbx_seq_one_letter_code
_entity_poly.pdbx_strand_id
1 'polypeptide(L)'
;MASFHRPFRTTSMPNSTCALASERSSAVTACALAASSAQTTATLRIDMGFPHYSTVSNVRKTTRGGPRKHKLPARGGGAAGALRGPGGNSPVWPPPPGGAGAAPAGAGGRSLEDRSMDLLDAVVLTELLRSPASRRILRPRRPAGDAGDQRALPAPDELWQRVRTEHSALGDELAAARRRADRLLRVAAERGIRALPFGAEDYPAPLAAIPDPPPVLWYRGAAQILDAPAVAIVGSRTGSQYAREVAFQLASGLAACGIAVASGLARGVDAAAHRGALEAGGPTIAVPGCGVDVIYPPEHGELLRDVVSAGAVAGELPPGEPPRAFHFPRRNRLISGLSLAVVVVEASERSGSLITARCAAEQGREVMAVPGSVLAGRSRGGHALIRDGARIVESVDDILDEIRPQARSRQGASESRAEPERDELLGRMDRGETYDLDELAALTQLDPATLASRVVELELEGRLARSDSGRFSRS
;
A
#
# COMPACT_ATOMS: atom_id res chain seq x y z
N MET A 1 -84.55 18.01 10.00
CA MET A 1 -83.31 18.03 10.80
C MET A 1 -82.33 18.96 10.10
N ALA A 2 -82.47 20.28 10.31
CA ALA A 2 -81.70 21.09 11.27
C ALA A 2 -80.20 21.20 10.83
N SER A 3 -79.80 22.28 10.14
CA SER A 3 -79.30 23.57 10.68
C SER A 3 -77.92 23.42 11.36
N PHE A 4 -76.90 24.28 11.23
CA PHE A 4 -76.85 25.74 11.06
C PHE A 4 -75.42 26.22 10.68
N HIS A 5 -75.34 27.31 9.89
CA HIS A 5 -74.38 28.44 9.90
C HIS A 5 -72.84 28.30 9.79
N ARG A 6 -72.33 28.56 8.56
CA ARG A 6 -71.47 29.70 8.08
C ARG A 6 -71.20 30.90 9.06
N PRO A 7 -70.37 31.96 8.75
CA PRO A 7 -69.21 32.15 7.82
C PRO A 7 -68.16 33.28 8.20
N PHE A 8 -67.20 33.56 7.27
CA PHE A 8 -66.67 34.91 6.83
C PHE A 8 -65.72 35.72 7.77
N ARG A 9 -64.76 36.59 7.35
CA ARG A 9 -64.27 37.31 6.14
C ARG A 9 -62.80 37.74 6.43
N THR A 10 -61.80 37.56 5.56
CA THR A 10 -61.21 38.49 4.55
C THR A 10 -61.14 39.99 4.85
N THR A 11 -59.92 40.55 4.87
CA THR A 11 -59.44 41.88 4.38
C THR A 11 -57.94 41.96 4.74
N SER A 12 -56.96 42.52 4.03
CA SER A 12 -56.81 43.22 2.75
C SER A 12 -55.30 43.45 2.53
N MET A 13 -54.80 43.29 1.30
CA MET A 13 -53.51 43.78 0.78
C MET A 13 -53.47 45.35 0.79
N PRO A 14 -52.37 46.10 0.48
CA PRO A 14 -51.24 45.73 -0.41
C PRO A 14 -49.82 46.29 -0.11
N ASN A 15 -48.87 45.77 -0.90
CA ASN A 15 -47.65 46.35 -1.51
C ASN A 15 -47.02 47.63 -0.92
N SER A 16 -45.69 47.62 -0.76
CA SER A 16 -44.77 48.53 -1.47
C SER A 16 -43.29 48.14 -1.30
N THR A 17 -42.61 48.17 -2.44
CA THR A 17 -41.19 48.00 -2.78
C THR A 17 -40.26 49.14 -2.32
N CYS A 18 -39.00 48.82 -1.96
CA CYS A 18 -37.73 49.54 -2.25
C CYS A 18 -36.64 48.96 -1.31
N ALA A 19 -35.57 48.28 -1.73
CA ALA A 19 -34.43 48.68 -2.58
C ALA A 19 -33.50 49.73 -1.95
N LEU A 20 -32.19 49.42 -1.97
CA LEU A 20 -30.99 50.22 -1.64
C LEU A 20 -30.62 50.27 -0.14
N ALA A 21 -29.36 50.31 0.29
CA ALA A 21 -28.05 50.04 -0.28
C ALA A 21 -27.02 50.14 0.88
N SER A 22 -25.94 49.37 0.76
CA SER A 22 -24.54 49.68 1.09
C SER A 22 -24.13 50.55 2.31
N GLU A 23 -23.06 50.04 2.95
CA GLU A 23 -21.84 50.77 3.34
C GLU A 23 -21.69 51.42 4.74
N ARG A 24 -20.52 51.07 5.32
CA ARG A 24 -19.69 51.76 6.33
C ARG A 24 -20.09 51.64 7.81
N SER A 25 -19.19 51.06 8.60
CA SER A 25 -18.12 51.88 9.19
C SER A 25 -17.04 51.03 9.87
N SER A 26 -15.79 51.38 9.54
CA SER A 26 -14.54 50.94 10.14
C SER A 26 -14.02 52.08 11.02
N ALA A 27 -13.55 51.78 12.24
CA ALA A 27 -12.56 52.51 13.05
C ALA A 27 -12.74 52.01 14.50
N VAL A 28 -11.73 51.65 15.29
CA VAL A 28 -10.52 52.41 15.61
C VAL A 28 -9.38 51.45 15.99
N THR A 29 -8.19 51.76 15.47
CA THR A 29 -6.88 51.15 15.75
C THR A 29 -6.16 51.91 16.88
N ALA A 30 -5.21 51.21 17.54
CA ALA A 30 -3.95 51.72 18.11
C ALA A 30 -3.84 51.97 19.63
N CYS A 31 -3.00 51.13 20.26
CA CYS A 31 -1.87 51.50 21.13
C CYS A 31 -1.05 50.21 21.37
N ALA A 32 -0.04 49.89 20.58
CA ALA A 32 1.34 50.39 20.61
C ALA A 32 2.23 49.75 21.71
N LEU A 33 3.20 48.98 21.21
CA LEU A 33 4.44 48.48 21.78
C LEU A 33 5.12 49.37 22.84
N ALA A 34 5.70 48.76 23.88
CA ALA A 34 7.13 48.87 24.21
C ALA A 34 7.53 48.09 25.48
N ALA A 35 8.79 47.62 25.45
CA ALA A 35 9.72 47.42 26.57
C ALA A 35 9.99 46.00 27.09
N SER A 36 11.23 45.61 26.82
CA SER A 36 12.03 44.49 27.31
C SER A 36 12.46 44.65 28.78
N SER A 37 12.82 43.49 29.37
CA SER A 37 13.72 43.26 30.51
C SER A 37 13.31 43.72 31.93
N ALA A 38 13.05 42.75 32.82
CA ALA A 38 13.79 42.56 34.07
C ALA A 38 13.26 41.33 34.84
N GLN A 39 14.17 40.43 35.22
CA GLN A 39 13.96 39.40 36.23
C GLN A 39 13.67 40.02 37.59
N THR A 40 12.74 39.49 38.38
CA THR A 40 12.91 39.25 39.83
C THR A 40 11.88 38.22 40.32
N THR A 41 12.40 37.22 41.01
CA THR A 41 11.78 36.15 41.80
C THR A 41 10.70 36.59 42.80
N ALA A 42 9.62 35.83 42.90
CA ALA A 42 8.88 35.63 44.16
C ALA A 42 8.31 34.20 44.21
N THR A 43 8.98 33.39 45.02
CA THR A 43 8.69 31.99 45.34
C THR A 43 7.56 31.91 46.36
N LEU A 44 6.50 31.12 46.11
CA LEU A 44 5.61 30.64 47.17
C LEU A 44 5.81 29.14 47.34
N ARG A 45 6.47 28.77 48.44
CA ARG A 45 6.65 27.40 48.92
C ARG A 45 5.37 26.94 49.64
N ILE A 46 4.84 25.77 49.30
CA ILE A 46 4.29 24.85 50.28
C ILE A 46 4.88 23.46 49.98
N ASP A 47 5.71 23.03 50.91
CA ASP A 47 6.39 21.73 51.00
C ASP A 47 5.41 20.67 51.50
N MET A 48 5.41 19.46 50.93
CA MET A 48 5.09 18.21 51.66
C MET A 48 5.64 16.99 50.89
N GLY A 49 6.88 16.61 51.21
CA GLY A 49 7.27 15.24 51.56
C GLY A 49 7.19 14.12 50.51
N PHE A 50 8.31 13.89 49.81
CA PHE A 50 8.70 12.56 49.30
C PHE A 50 9.23 11.67 50.44
N PRO A 51 9.32 10.33 50.25
CA PRO A 51 10.63 9.82 49.86
C PRO A 51 10.61 8.84 48.67
N HIS A 52 11.69 8.95 47.90
CA HIS A 52 12.17 8.13 46.80
C HIS A 52 12.39 6.65 47.17
N TYR A 53 12.43 5.76 46.17
CA TYR A 53 13.67 5.03 45.82
C TYR A 53 13.60 4.41 44.41
N SER A 54 14.75 4.42 43.76
CA SER A 54 15.04 4.09 42.38
C SER A 54 15.73 2.71 42.23
N THR A 55 15.33 2.01 41.17
CA THR A 55 16.12 1.17 40.23
C THR A 55 16.91 -0.10 40.63
N VAL A 56 16.84 -1.05 39.68
CA VAL A 56 17.73 -2.17 39.26
C VAL A 56 17.63 -3.53 39.99
N SER A 57 17.32 -4.60 39.22
CA SER A 57 18.15 -5.82 39.01
C SER A 57 17.34 -7.13 38.90
N ASN A 58 17.61 -7.88 37.82
CA ASN A 58 17.23 -9.27 37.55
C ASN A 58 17.52 -10.25 38.72
N VAL A 59 16.65 -11.25 38.96
CA VAL A 59 17.04 -12.63 39.32
C VAL A 59 15.94 -13.65 38.92
N ARG A 60 16.42 -14.84 38.54
CA ARG A 60 15.83 -16.07 38.00
C ARG A 60 14.72 -16.76 38.83
N LYS A 61 14.00 -17.64 38.10
CA LYS A 61 13.16 -18.78 38.55
C LYS A 61 13.68 -19.52 39.80
N THR A 62 12.76 -19.91 40.69
CA THR A 62 12.61 -21.30 41.19
C THR A 62 11.21 -21.59 41.74
N THR A 63 10.89 -22.88 41.64
CA THR A 63 9.72 -23.74 41.92
C THR A 63 8.96 -23.66 43.26
N ARG A 64 7.71 -24.17 43.19
CA ARG A 64 6.92 -25.06 44.10
C ARG A 64 5.73 -24.46 44.88
N GLY A 65 4.58 -25.15 44.72
CA GLY A 65 3.60 -25.36 45.81
C GLY A 65 2.17 -24.86 45.55
N GLY A 66 1.25 -25.76 45.14
CA GLY A 66 -0.20 -25.48 45.15
C GLY A 66 -0.80 -25.45 46.57
N PRO A 67 -2.10 -25.15 46.72
CA PRO A 67 -3.05 -26.26 46.91
C PRO A 67 -4.50 -26.07 46.38
N ARG A 68 -5.08 -27.23 46.02
CA ARG A 68 -6.43 -27.78 46.29
C ARG A 68 -7.73 -26.98 46.03
N LYS A 69 -8.41 -27.42 44.95
CA LYS A 69 -9.80 -27.91 44.81
C LYS A 69 -10.82 -27.58 45.93
N HIS A 70 -11.89 -26.87 45.53
CA HIS A 70 -13.25 -27.11 46.00
C HIS A 70 -14.15 -27.55 44.85
N LYS A 71 -14.97 -28.58 45.13
CA LYS A 71 -15.90 -29.29 44.26
C LYS A 71 -17.28 -29.16 44.92
N LEU A 72 -18.36 -28.99 44.15
CA LEU A 72 -19.76 -29.43 44.36
C LEU A 72 -20.69 -28.63 43.42
N PRO A 73 -21.88 -29.13 43.03
CA PRO A 73 -22.14 -30.38 42.32
C PRO A 73 -22.95 -30.18 41.02
N ALA A 74 -23.03 -31.25 40.24
CA ALA A 74 -23.72 -31.35 38.95
C ALA A 74 -25.25 -31.44 39.07
N ARG A 75 -25.96 -30.88 38.08
CA ARG A 75 -27.30 -31.33 37.65
C ARG A 75 -27.49 -31.06 36.15
N GLY A 76 -28.04 -32.06 35.46
CA GLY A 76 -28.89 -31.89 34.27
C GLY A 76 -28.19 -32.05 32.92
N GLY A 77 -28.25 -33.27 32.38
CA GLY A 77 -27.82 -33.57 31.03
C GLY A 77 -28.70 -32.91 29.96
N GLY A 78 -28.06 -32.44 28.90
CA GLY A 78 -28.66 -32.06 27.63
C GLY A 78 -27.62 -32.31 26.55
N ALA A 79 -27.84 -33.34 25.75
CA ALA A 79 -26.95 -33.73 24.66
C ALA A 79 -26.86 -32.61 23.61
N ALA A 80 -25.67 -32.01 23.45
CA ALA A 80 -25.35 -31.17 22.30
C ALA A 80 -24.46 -31.98 21.36
N GLY A 81 -25.06 -32.43 20.26
CA GLY A 81 -24.39 -33.17 19.20
C GLY A 81 -23.23 -32.36 18.61
N ALA A 82 -22.12 -33.07 18.39
CA ALA A 82 -20.99 -32.59 17.62
C ALA A 82 -21.43 -32.31 16.18
N LEU A 83 -21.64 -31.04 15.84
CA LEU A 83 -21.73 -30.62 14.44
C LEU A 83 -20.32 -30.54 13.87
N ARG A 84 -19.90 -31.65 13.24
CA ARG A 84 -18.92 -31.62 12.15
C ARG A 84 -19.53 -30.78 11.01
N GLY A 85 -19.03 -29.56 10.81
CA GLY A 85 -19.31 -28.79 9.60
C GLY A 85 -18.58 -29.41 8.41
N PRO A 86 -19.22 -29.53 7.22
CA PRO A 86 -18.57 -30.07 6.03
C PRO A 86 -17.55 -29.07 5.46
N GLY A 87 -16.56 -29.60 4.74
CA GLY A 87 -15.40 -28.88 4.22
C GLY A 87 -15.73 -27.59 3.49
N GLY A 88 -14.99 -26.53 3.83
CA GLY A 88 -15.11 -25.21 3.23
C GLY A 88 -14.56 -25.19 1.81
N ASN A 89 -15.46 -25.32 0.82
CA ASN A 89 -15.25 -24.74 -0.49
C ASN A 89 -15.66 -23.26 -0.39
N SER A 90 -14.69 -22.36 -0.27
CA SER A 90 -14.94 -20.94 -0.55
C SER A 90 -15.33 -20.81 -2.03
N PRO A 91 -16.37 -20.03 -2.38
CA PRO A 91 -16.82 -19.89 -3.76
C PRO A 91 -15.68 -19.29 -4.62
N VAL A 92 -15.39 -19.94 -5.75
CA VAL A 92 -14.39 -19.53 -6.74
C VAL A 92 -15.09 -18.74 -7.85
N TRP A 93 -14.49 -17.63 -8.28
CA TRP A 93 -15.01 -16.73 -9.32
C TRP A 93 -14.99 -17.39 -10.72
N PRO A 94 -16.03 -17.21 -11.58
CA PRO A 94 -15.98 -17.64 -12.98
C PRO A 94 -15.08 -16.71 -13.83
N PRO A 95 -14.40 -17.20 -14.88
CA PRO A 95 -13.52 -16.36 -15.71
C PRO A 95 -14.28 -15.20 -16.38
N PRO A 96 -13.64 -14.02 -16.59
CA PRO A 96 -14.25 -12.92 -17.33
C PRO A 96 -14.46 -13.27 -18.81
N PRO A 97 -15.44 -12.66 -19.51
CA PRO A 97 -15.62 -12.86 -20.94
C PRO A 97 -14.39 -12.36 -21.72
N GLY A 98 -13.97 -13.16 -22.71
CA GLY A 98 -12.64 -13.13 -23.30
C GLY A 98 -12.22 -11.82 -23.98
N GLY A 99 -11.08 -11.30 -23.55
CA GLY A 99 -10.19 -10.45 -24.33
C GLY A 99 -8.84 -11.15 -24.45
N ALA A 100 -8.54 -11.68 -25.64
CA ALA A 100 -7.30 -12.38 -25.91
C ALA A 100 -6.14 -11.36 -26.00
N GLY A 101 -5.30 -11.32 -24.97
CA GLY A 101 -3.98 -10.71 -25.01
C GLY A 101 -2.93 -11.82 -25.05
N ALA A 102 -2.26 -11.97 -26.19
CA ALA A 102 -1.28 -13.01 -26.46
C ALA A 102 -0.06 -12.92 -25.52
N ALA A 103 0.37 -14.08 -25.00
CA ALA A 103 1.65 -14.23 -24.32
C ALA A 103 2.79 -14.28 -25.37
N PRO A 104 3.94 -13.63 -25.16
CA PRO A 104 5.08 -13.82 -26.05
C PRO A 104 5.79 -15.14 -25.70
N ALA A 105 5.86 -16.03 -26.68
CA ALA A 105 6.75 -17.17 -26.69
C ALA A 105 8.14 -16.74 -27.19
N GLY A 106 9.19 -17.19 -26.52
CA GLY A 106 10.57 -16.93 -26.95
C GLY A 106 11.57 -17.84 -26.23
N ALA A 107 11.75 -19.05 -26.75
CA ALA A 107 12.86 -19.93 -26.39
C ALA A 107 14.14 -19.44 -27.07
N GLY A 108 15.20 -19.19 -26.30
CA GLY A 108 16.53 -18.86 -26.79
C GLY A 108 17.58 -19.22 -25.74
N GLY A 109 18.43 -20.20 -26.04
CA GLY A 109 19.49 -20.68 -25.17
C GLY A 109 20.52 -19.60 -24.86
N ARG A 110 20.77 -19.36 -23.58
CA ARG A 110 21.92 -18.60 -23.06
C ARG A 110 22.33 -19.19 -21.70
N SER A 111 23.64 -19.25 -21.48
CA SER A 111 24.37 -19.83 -20.35
C SER A 111 23.69 -19.68 -18.97
N LEU A 112 23.82 -20.71 -18.13
CA LEU A 112 23.15 -20.96 -16.85
C LEU A 112 23.64 -20.08 -15.67
N GLU A 113 24.58 -19.16 -15.88
CA GLU A 113 25.35 -18.60 -14.76
C GLU A 113 24.96 -17.19 -14.32
N ASP A 114 24.10 -16.46 -15.04
CA ASP A 114 23.69 -15.11 -14.61
C ASP A 114 22.29 -14.72 -15.12
N ARG A 115 21.25 -15.41 -14.62
CA ARG A 115 19.87 -15.01 -14.87
C ARG A 115 19.22 -14.61 -13.54
N SER A 116 18.67 -13.40 -13.52
CA SER A 116 17.61 -13.03 -12.58
C SER A 116 16.51 -14.09 -12.59
N MET A 117 15.85 -14.28 -11.44
CA MET A 117 14.84 -15.30 -11.25
C MET A 117 13.70 -15.12 -12.27
N ASP A 118 13.44 -16.13 -13.11
CA ASP A 118 12.30 -16.07 -14.03
C ASP A 118 10.96 -16.30 -13.29
N LEU A 119 9.84 -16.14 -14.00
CA LEU A 119 8.52 -16.32 -13.38
C LEU A 119 8.31 -17.72 -12.81
N LEU A 120 8.78 -18.75 -13.50
CA LEU A 120 8.61 -20.12 -13.03
C LEU A 120 9.45 -20.35 -11.77
N ASP A 121 10.70 -19.90 -11.76
CA ASP A 121 11.61 -19.97 -10.64
C ASP A 121 11.03 -19.27 -9.40
N ALA A 122 10.44 -18.08 -9.58
CA ALA A 122 9.80 -17.34 -8.52
C ALA A 122 8.59 -18.07 -7.90
N VAL A 123 7.79 -18.73 -8.74
CA VAL A 123 6.67 -19.55 -8.27
C VAL A 123 7.18 -20.82 -7.59
N VAL A 124 8.25 -21.44 -8.10
CA VAL A 124 8.91 -22.58 -7.46
C VAL A 124 9.43 -22.21 -6.08
N LEU A 125 10.10 -21.06 -5.95
CA LEU A 125 10.56 -20.56 -4.65
C LEU A 125 9.39 -20.39 -3.69
N THR A 126 8.28 -19.83 -4.15
CA THR A 126 7.05 -19.67 -3.35
C THR A 126 6.51 -21.02 -2.87
N GLU A 127 6.48 -22.03 -3.74
CA GLU A 127 6.06 -23.40 -3.40
C GLU A 127 6.98 -24.07 -2.39
N LEU A 128 8.30 -23.89 -2.52
CA LEU A 128 9.27 -24.42 -1.57
C LEU A 128 9.12 -23.76 -0.19
N LEU A 129 8.94 -22.44 -0.12
CA LEU A 129 8.76 -21.72 1.14
C LEU A 129 7.48 -22.14 1.89
N ARG A 130 6.51 -22.76 1.21
CA ARG A 130 5.30 -23.33 1.81
C ARG A 130 5.53 -24.71 2.41
N SER A 131 6.54 -25.46 1.95
CA SER A 131 6.93 -26.75 2.52
C SER A 131 7.73 -26.54 3.81
N PRO A 132 7.30 -27.07 4.98
CA PRO A 132 8.08 -26.93 6.22
C PRO A 132 9.49 -27.54 6.13
N ALA A 133 9.67 -28.58 5.31
CA ALA A 133 10.97 -29.21 5.10
C ALA A 133 11.90 -28.28 4.31
N SER A 134 11.47 -27.84 3.12
CA SER A 134 12.27 -26.95 2.28
C SER A 134 12.51 -25.59 2.94
N ARG A 135 11.51 -25.04 3.66
CA ARG A 135 11.67 -23.78 4.39
C ARG A 135 12.76 -23.85 5.46
N ARG A 136 12.98 -25.01 6.10
CA ARG A 136 14.08 -25.19 7.07
C ARG A 136 15.45 -25.20 6.42
N ILE A 137 15.54 -25.69 5.19
CA ILE A 137 16.78 -25.68 4.38
C ILE A 137 17.06 -24.25 3.91
N LEU A 138 16.04 -23.57 3.39
CA LEU A 138 16.21 -22.24 2.78
C LEU A 138 16.38 -21.10 3.81
N ARG A 139 15.81 -21.23 5.02
CA ARG A 139 15.98 -20.21 6.05
C ARG A 139 17.34 -20.36 6.75
N PRO A 140 18.18 -19.31 6.79
CA PRO A 140 19.39 -19.34 7.60
C PRO A 140 19.05 -19.51 9.08
N ARG A 141 19.84 -20.31 9.80
CA ARG A 141 19.95 -20.18 11.26
C ARG A 141 20.70 -18.89 11.55
N ARG A 142 20.00 -17.80 11.87
CA ARG A 142 20.66 -16.59 12.40
C ARG A 142 21.22 -16.87 13.81
N PRO A 143 22.44 -16.42 14.13
CA PRO A 143 23.01 -16.58 15.46
C PRO A 143 22.14 -15.86 16.51
N ALA A 144 22.08 -16.42 17.72
CA ALA A 144 21.32 -15.86 18.83
C ALA A 144 21.95 -14.53 19.27
N GLY A 145 21.32 -13.41 18.91
CA GLY A 145 21.81 -12.06 19.26
C GLY A 145 21.41 -10.95 18.29
N ASP A 146 21.04 -11.31 17.06
CA ASP A 146 20.59 -10.34 16.06
C ASP A 146 19.12 -9.94 16.34
N ALA A 147 18.92 -8.68 16.76
CA ALA A 147 17.64 -8.15 17.22
C ALA A 147 16.68 -7.71 16.09
N GLY A 148 17.04 -7.98 14.83
CA GLY A 148 16.13 -7.78 13.69
C GLY A 148 14.89 -8.69 13.77
N ASP A 149 13.79 -8.28 13.11
CA ASP A 149 12.56 -9.08 13.09
C ASP A 149 12.86 -10.50 12.60
N GLN A 150 12.81 -11.47 13.51
CA GLN A 150 13.09 -12.90 13.27
C GLN A 150 12.10 -13.54 12.26
N ARG A 151 11.13 -12.76 11.77
CA ARG A 151 10.09 -13.20 10.84
C ARG A 151 10.37 -12.82 9.39
N ALA A 152 11.13 -11.77 9.11
CA ALA A 152 11.43 -11.33 7.75
C ALA A 152 12.21 -12.42 6.99
N LEU A 153 11.83 -12.65 5.73
CA LEU A 153 12.57 -13.53 4.84
C LEU A 153 13.71 -12.74 4.18
N PRO A 154 14.84 -13.39 3.86
CA PRO A 154 15.83 -12.79 2.95
C PRO A 154 15.20 -12.42 1.61
N ALA A 155 15.88 -11.55 0.86
CA ALA A 155 15.43 -11.17 -0.48
C ALA A 155 15.22 -12.41 -1.38
N PRO A 156 14.25 -12.40 -2.31
CA PRO A 156 13.97 -13.53 -3.19
C PRO A 156 15.20 -14.04 -3.94
N ASP A 157 16.09 -13.15 -4.41
CA ASP A 157 17.31 -13.55 -5.11
C ASP A 157 18.28 -14.32 -4.20
N GLU A 158 18.45 -13.90 -2.94
CA GLU A 158 19.27 -14.63 -1.97
C GLU A 158 18.69 -16.02 -1.68
N LEU A 159 17.36 -16.10 -1.57
CA LEU A 159 16.68 -17.37 -1.37
C LEU A 159 16.82 -18.28 -2.59
N TRP A 160 16.78 -17.72 -3.80
CA TRP A 160 16.96 -18.48 -5.03
C TRP A 160 18.40 -19.00 -5.17
N GLN A 161 19.40 -18.19 -4.83
CA GLN A 161 20.79 -18.65 -4.77
C GLN A 161 20.95 -19.83 -3.81
N ARG A 162 20.25 -19.81 -2.65
CA ARG A 162 20.23 -20.97 -1.74
C ARG A 162 19.55 -22.20 -2.33
N VAL A 163 18.48 -22.03 -3.11
CA VAL A 163 17.87 -23.15 -3.84
C VAL A 163 18.89 -23.79 -4.80
N ARG A 164 19.72 -22.98 -5.46
CA ARG A 164 20.78 -23.46 -6.35
C ARG A 164 21.88 -24.21 -5.59
N THR A 165 22.34 -23.68 -4.44
CA THR A 165 23.38 -24.33 -3.64
C THR A 165 22.90 -25.60 -2.94
N GLU A 166 21.66 -25.61 -2.45
CA GLU A 166 21.05 -26.72 -1.71
C GLU A 166 20.24 -27.66 -2.63
N HIS A 167 20.51 -27.64 -3.94
CA HIS A 167 19.76 -28.38 -4.95
C HIS A 167 19.65 -29.88 -4.62
N SER A 168 20.76 -30.50 -4.20
CA SER A 168 20.80 -31.92 -3.82
C SER A 168 19.99 -32.22 -2.56
N ALA A 169 20.00 -31.32 -1.56
CA ALA A 169 19.24 -31.45 -0.33
C ALA A 169 17.73 -31.26 -0.55
N LEU A 170 17.34 -30.45 -1.54
CA LEU A 170 15.95 -30.26 -1.94
C LEU A 170 15.43 -31.42 -2.81
N GLY A 171 16.27 -32.01 -3.66
CA GLY A 171 16.02 -33.25 -4.41
C GLY A 171 14.63 -33.33 -5.04
N ASP A 172 13.87 -34.36 -4.67
CA ASP A 172 12.51 -34.62 -5.18
C ASP A 172 11.51 -33.49 -4.91
N GLU A 173 11.70 -32.74 -3.82
CA GLU A 173 10.80 -31.66 -3.44
C GLU A 173 10.93 -30.47 -4.39
N LEU A 174 12.13 -30.19 -4.93
CA LEU A 174 12.33 -29.19 -5.98
C LEU A 174 11.61 -29.59 -7.27
N ALA A 175 11.76 -30.86 -7.69
CA ALA A 175 11.06 -31.37 -8.87
C ALA A 175 9.53 -31.34 -8.70
N ALA A 176 9.05 -31.66 -7.50
CA ALA A 176 7.63 -31.59 -7.16
C ALA A 176 7.11 -30.13 -7.14
N ALA A 177 7.87 -29.20 -6.57
CA ALA A 177 7.57 -27.77 -6.58
C ALA A 177 7.47 -27.22 -8.00
N ARG A 178 8.39 -27.60 -8.91
CA ARG A 178 8.34 -27.21 -10.33
C ARG A 178 7.06 -27.67 -11.02
N ARG A 179 6.67 -28.94 -10.83
CA ARG A 179 5.40 -29.46 -11.38
C ARG A 179 4.17 -28.74 -10.79
N ARG A 180 4.21 -28.33 -9.52
CA ARG A 180 3.12 -27.55 -8.90
C ARG A 180 3.07 -26.13 -9.46
N ALA A 181 4.22 -25.47 -9.60
CA ALA A 181 4.35 -24.15 -10.18
C ALA A 181 3.83 -24.08 -11.62
N ASP A 182 4.22 -25.03 -12.47
CA ASP A 182 3.74 -25.14 -13.86
C ASP A 182 2.21 -25.30 -13.94
N ARG A 183 1.61 -26.07 -13.03
CA ARG A 183 0.15 -26.20 -12.94
C ARG A 183 -0.50 -24.91 -12.46
N LEU A 184 0.09 -24.27 -11.46
CA LEU A 184 -0.45 -23.06 -10.87
C LEU A 184 -0.47 -21.90 -11.87
N LEU A 185 0.61 -21.71 -12.65
CA LEU A 185 0.68 -20.70 -13.70
C LEU A 185 -0.39 -20.90 -14.78
N ARG A 186 -0.63 -22.15 -15.20
CA ARG A 186 -1.71 -22.46 -16.14
C ARG A 186 -3.10 -22.13 -15.58
N VAL A 187 -3.38 -22.57 -14.36
CA VAL A 187 -4.66 -22.27 -13.69
C VAL A 187 -4.84 -20.76 -13.46
N ALA A 188 -3.76 -20.03 -13.15
CA ALA A 188 -3.79 -18.59 -13.02
C ALA A 188 -4.20 -17.92 -14.33
N ALA A 189 -3.54 -18.29 -15.44
CA ALA A 189 -3.83 -17.76 -16.77
C ALA A 189 -5.29 -18.05 -17.20
N GLU A 190 -5.78 -19.27 -16.98
CA GLU A 190 -7.18 -19.66 -17.25
C GLU A 190 -8.20 -18.83 -16.46
N ARG A 191 -7.81 -18.30 -15.30
CA ARG A 191 -8.66 -17.45 -14.44
C ARG A 191 -8.45 -15.95 -14.66
N GLY A 192 -7.64 -15.56 -15.64
CA GLY A 192 -7.29 -14.15 -15.88
C GLY A 192 -6.48 -13.53 -14.74
N ILE A 193 -5.71 -14.35 -14.02
CA ILE A 193 -4.80 -13.91 -12.96
C ILE A 193 -3.41 -13.80 -13.56
N ARG A 194 -2.76 -12.66 -13.33
CA ARG A 194 -1.39 -12.39 -13.76
C ARG A 194 -0.43 -12.50 -12.58
N ALA A 195 0.85 -12.68 -12.87
CA ALA A 195 1.90 -12.89 -11.88
C ALA A 195 3.13 -12.09 -12.28
N LEU A 196 3.71 -11.36 -11.33
CA LEU A 196 4.94 -10.60 -11.50
C LEU A 196 6.02 -11.24 -10.62
N PRO A 197 7.10 -11.79 -11.19
CA PRO A 197 8.22 -12.23 -10.38
C PRO A 197 9.00 -11.03 -9.85
N PHE A 198 9.55 -11.17 -8.64
CA PHE A 198 10.48 -10.19 -8.11
C PHE A 198 11.65 -9.98 -9.08
N GLY A 199 12.02 -8.73 -9.32
CA GLY A 199 13.05 -8.35 -10.28
C GLY A 199 12.56 -8.16 -11.72
N ALA A 200 11.28 -8.42 -12.01
CA ALA A 200 10.68 -7.99 -13.27
C ALA A 200 10.59 -6.47 -13.34
N GLU A 201 10.69 -5.92 -14.55
CA GLU A 201 10.62 -4.48 -14.82
C GLU A 201 9.31 -3.84 -14.35
N ASP A 202 8.21 -4.59 -14.44
CA ASP A 202 6.86 -4.17 -14.04
C ASP A 202 6.51 -4.53 -12.59
N TYR A 203 7.45 -5.10 -11.83
CA TYR A 203 7.24 -5.37 -10.41
C TYR A 203 7.21 -4.05 -9.60
N PRO A 204 6.19 -3.81 -8.75
CA PRO A 204 6.04 -2.50 -8.08
C PRO A 204 7.27 -2.09 -7.27
N ALA A 205 7.88 -0.97 -7.63
CA ALA A 205 9.10 -0.47 -6.99
C ALA A 205 8.91 -0.21 -5.48
N PRO A 206 7.77 0.36 -5.00
CA PRO A 206 7.51 0.51 -3.57
C PRO A 206 7.54 -0.82 -2.82
N LEU A 207 7.05 -1.88 -3.46
CA LEU A 207 6.98 -3.21 -2.86
C LEU A 207 8.32 -3.94 -2.95
N ALA A 208 9.12 -3.69 -3.99
CA ALA A 208 10.48 -4.25 -4.09
C ALA A 208 11.40 -3.73 -2.97
N ALA A 209 11.15 -2.50 -2.49
CA ALA A 209 11.96 -1.83 -1.48
C ALA A 209 11.66 -2.24 -0.03
N ILE A 210 10.64 -3.07 0.23
CA ILE A 210 10.35 -3.52 1.61
C ILE A 210 11.37 -4.58 2.08
N PRO A 211 11.52 -4.82 3.40
CA PRO A 211 12.49 -5.79 3.90
C PRO A 211 12.31 -7.24 3.43
N ASP A 212 11.08 -7.67 3.13
CA ASP A 212 10.74 -9.04 2.75
C ASP A 212 9.84 -9.13 1.50
N PRO A 213 10.27 -8.60 0.33
CA PRO A 213 9.41 -8.50 -0.85
C PRO A 213 8.93 -9.91 -1.29
N PRO A 214 7.66 -10.08 -1.68
CA PRO A 214 7.18 -11.39 -2.09
C PRO A 214 7.89 -11.85 -3.39
N PRO A 215 8.31 -13.12 -3.50
CA PRO A 215 8.94 -13.64 -4.72
C PRO A 215 8.05 -13.51 -5.95
N VAL A 216 6.74 -13.64 -5.78
CA VAL A 216 5.72 -13.47 -6.82
C VAL A 216 4.59 -12.63 -6.28
N LEU A 217 4.20 -11.61 -7.05
CA LEU A 217 2.98 -10.85 -6.82
C LEU A 217 1.90 -11.31 -7.81
N TRP A 218 0.86 -11.97 -7.30
CA TRP A 218 -0.32 -12.32 -8.09
C TRP A 218 -1.27 -11.14 -8.13
N TYR A 219 -1.86 -10.85 -9.28
CA TYR A 219 -2.80 -9.74 -9.39
C TYR A 219 -3.92 -9.94 -10.42
N ARG A 220 -4.98 -9.16 -10.25
CA ARG A 220 -6.09 -8.95 -11.20
C ARG A 220 -6.38 -7.45 -11.29
N GLY A 221 -6.91 -7.00 -12.43
CA GLY A 221 -7.13 -5.58 -12.72
C GLY A 221 -5.94 -4.93 -13.41
N ALA A 222 -5.77 -3.63 -13.22
CA ALA A 222 -4.79 -2.79 -13.90
C ALA A 222 -3.42 -2.82 -13.20
N ALA A 223 -2.39 -3.31 -13.90
CA ALA A 223 -1.04 -3.47 -13.35
C ALA A 223 -0.40 -2.12 -12.98
N GLN A 224 -0.60 -1.11 -13.81
CA GLN A 224 -0.02 0.23 -13.64
C GLN A 224 -0.43 0.92 -12.32
N ILE A 225 -1.56 0.53 -11.73
CA ILE A 225 -2.03 1.08 -10.46
C ILE A 225 -1.15 0.59 -9.30
N LEU A 226 -0.54 -0.58 -9.42
CA LEU A 226 0.28 -1.17 -8.36
C LEU A 226 1.57 -0.38 -8.09
N ASP A 227 2.04 0.41 -9.05
CA ASP A 227 3.21 1.27 -8.92
C ASP A 227 2.84 2.77 -8.71
N ALA A 228 1.55 3.11 -8.84
CA ALA A 228 1.08 4.47 -8.67
C ALA A 228 1.21 4.95 -7.21
N PRO A 229 1.32 6.27 -6.98
CA PRO A 229 1.24 6.86 -5.64
C PRO A 229 -0.04 6.41 -4.93
N ALA A 230 0.12 5.75 -3.78
CA ALA A 230 -1.00 5.23 -3.00
C ALA A 230 -0.89 5.59 -1.53
N VAL A 231 -2.03 5.72 -0.86
CA VAL A 231 -2.15 5.84 0.60
C VAL A 231 -2.96 4.66 1.13
N ALA A 232 -2.46 4.02 2.19
CA ALA A 232 -3.22 2.98 2.85
C ALA A 232 -4.24 3.58 3.82
N ILE A 233 -5.49 3.17 3.74
CA ILE A 233 -6.50 3.48 4.76
C ILE A 233 -6.92 2.17 5.42
N VAL A 234 -6.65 2.05 6.73
CA VAL A 234 -6.90 0.83 7.50
C VAL A 234 -7.58 1.13 8.83
N GLY A 235 -8.30 0.15 9.37
CA GLY A 235 -8.90 0.31 10.68
C GLY A 235 -9.73 -0.88 11.16
N SER A 236 -10.64 -0.59 12.08
CA SER A 236 -11.47 -1.58 12.76
C SER A 236 -12.40 -2.30 11.80
N ARG A 237 -12.42 -3.63 11.92
CA ARG A 237 -13.38 -4.51 11.20
C ARG A 237 -14.83 -4.28 11.63
N THR A 238 -15.02 -3.76 12.84
CA THR A 238 -16.32 -3.37 13.42
C THR A 238 -16.37 -1.85 13.60
N GLY A 239 -15.78 -1.12 12.65
CA GLY A 239 -15.70 0.34 12.65
C GLY A 239 -17.04 0.99 12.95
N SER A 240 -17.02 2.01 13.81
CA SER A 240 -18.19 2.86 14.07
C SER A 240 -18.72 3.49 12.77
N GLN A 241 -19.92 4.05 12.82
CA GLN A 241 -20.46 4.82 11.70
C GLN A 241 -19.52 5.97 11.34
N TYR A 242 -19.08 6.73 12.36
CA TYR A 242 -18.05 7.76 12.22
C TYR A 242 -16.80 7.26 11.49
N ALA A 243 -16.22 6.14 11.93
CA ALA A 243 -15.00 5.61 11.31
C ALA A 243 -15.21 5.22 9.83
N ARG A 244 -16.40 4.70 9.48
CA ARG A 244 -16.73 4.38 8.08
C ARG A 244 -16.92 5.64 7.24
N GLU A 245 -17.60 6.64 7.77
CA GLU A 245 -17.80 7.93 7.09
C GLU A 245 -16.48 8.65 6.85
N VAL A 246 -15.61 8.73 7.86
CA VAL A 246 -14.28 9.33 7.72
C VAL A 246 -13.43 8.56 6.71
N ALA A 247 -13.39 7.23 6.79
CA ALA A 247 -12.62 6.41 5.84
C ALA A 247 -13.10 6.60 4.40
N PHE A 248 -14.41 6.69 4.20
CA PHE A 248 -15.02 6.97 2.90
C PHE A 248 -14.63 8.36 2.38
N GLN A 249 -14.76 9.41 3.21
CA GLN A 249 -14.45 10.78 2.83
C GLN A 249 -12.96 10.97 2.50
N LEU A 250 -12.07 10.43 3.34
CA LEU A 250 -10.63 10.49 3.09
C LEU A 250 -10.26 9.77 1.79
N ALA A 251 -10.81 8.58 1.56
CA ALA A 251 -10.55 7.82 0.35
C ALA A 251 -11.08 8.52 -0.91
N SER A 252 -12.28 9.11 -0.83
CA SER A 252 -12.89 9.87 -1.92
C SER A 252 -12.07 11.10 -2.28
N GLY A 253 -11.61 11.87 -1.28
CA GLY A 253 -10.77 13.04 -1.52
C GLY A 253 -9.39 12.67 -2.10
N LEU A 254 -8.75 11.62 -1.59
CA LEU A 254 -7.47 11.14 -2.15
C LEU A 254 -7.62 10.70 -3.62
N ALA A 255 -8.67 9.94 -3.92
CA ALA A 255 -9.00 9.51 -5.27
C ALA A 255 -9.24 10.69 -6.21
N ALA A 256 -9.97 11.73 -5.76
CA ALA A 256 -10.19 12.97 -6.51
C ALA A 256 -8.88 13.73 -6.78
N CYS A 257 -7.86 13.56 -5.94
CA CYS A 257 -6.51 14.10 -6.14
C CYS A 257 -5.58 13.18 -6.95
N GLY A 258 -6.09 12.09 -7.53
CA GLY A 258 -5.30 11.14 -8.32
C GLY A 258 -4.41 10.21 -7.51
N ILE A 259 -4.61 10.12 -6.18
CA ILE A 259 -3.88 9.21 -5.30
C ILE A 259 -4.69 7.93 -5.12
N ALA A 260 -4.06 6.78 -5.37
CA ALA A 260 -4.70 5.49 -5.19
C ALA A 260 -4.93 5.16 -3.71
N VAL A 261 -6.01 4.45 -3.41
CA VAL A 261 -6.30 3.99 -2.04
C VAL A 261 -5.98 2.51 -1.91
N ALA A 262 -5.03 2.15 -1.06
CA ALA A 262 -4.69 0.76 -0.74
C ALA A 262 -5.40 0.31 0.53
N SER A 263 -6.03 -0.86 0.52
CA SER A 263 -6.60 -1.44 1.74
C SER A 263 -6.78 -2.95 1.64
N GLY A 264 -7.35 -3.54 2.70
CA GLY A 264 -7.36 -4.97 2.91
C GLY A 264 -8.60 -5.73 2.53
N LEU A 265 -9.60 -5.05 1.94
CA LEU A 265 -10.92 -5.61 1.68
C LEU A 265 -11.65 -6.17 2.92
N ALA A 266 -11.18 -5.87 4.13
CA ALA A 266 -11.84 -6.29 5.35
C ALA A 266 -13.16 -5.53 5.55
N ARG A 267 -14.02 -6.02 6.45
CA ARG A 267 -15.21 -5.29 6.90
C ARG A 267 -14.84 -3.95 7.51
N GLY A 268 -15.81 -3.05 7.63
CA GLY A 268 -15.64 -1.78 8.35
C GLY A 268 -14.83 -0.77 7.54
N VAL A 269 -13.74 -0.29 8.13
CA VAL A 269 -12.92 0.80 7.56
C VAL A 269 -12.39 0.48 6.17
N ASP A 270 -11.80 -0.71 5.97
CA ASP A 270 -11.21 -1.09 4.68
C ASP A 270 -12.26 -1.06 3.54
N ALA A 271 -13.45 -1.60 3.78
CA ALA A 271 -14.54 -1.58 2.79
C ALA A 271 -15.05 -0.16 2.50
N ALA A 272 -15.14 0.68 3.53
CA ALA A 272 -15.55 2.07 3.36
C ALA A 272 -14.53 2.88 2.56
N ALA A 273 -13.23 2.64 2.78
CA ALA A 273 -12.16 3.26 2.01
C ALA A 273 -12.23 2.87 0.52
N HIS A 274 -12.37 1.58 0.21
CA HIS A 274 -12.53 1.15 -1.19
C HIS A 274 -13.76 1.79 -1.85
N ARG A 275 -14.91 1.81 -1.15
CA ARG A 275 -16.13 2.45 -1.67
C ARG A 275 -15.94 3.95 -1.92
N GLY A 276 -15.27 4.67 -1.01
CA GLY A 276 -15.01 6.10 -1.17
C GLY A 276 -14.16 6.40 -2.40
N ALA A 277 -13.10 5.60 -2.63
CA ALA A 277 -12.25 5.75 -3.80
C ALA A 277 -13.02 5.46 -5.11
N LEU A 278 -13.81 4.38 -5.14
CA LEU A 278 -14.62 3.99 -6.28
C LEU A 278 -15.70 5.03 -6.61
N GLU A 279 -16.38 5.59 -5.61
CA GLU A 279 -17.40 6.63 -5.80
C GLU A 279 -16.81 7.88 -6.47
N ALA A 280 -15.59 8.25 -6.10
CA ALA A 280 -14.87 9.35 -6.73
C ALA A 280 -14.33 9.02 -8.15
N GLY A 281 -14.55 7.80 -8.64
CA GLY A 281 -14.01 7.32 -9.91
C GLY A 281 -12.50 7.10 -9.91
N GLY A 282 -11.85 7.06 -8.73
CA GLY A 282 -10.41 6.91 -8.61
C GLY A 282 -9.94 5.47 -8.37
N PRO A 283 -8.64 5.23 -8.54
CA PRO A 283 -8.07 3.88 -8.44
C PRO A 283 -7.98 3.39 -6.99
N THR A 284 -8.17 2.09 -6.80
CA THR A 284 -8.00 1.45 -5.49
C THR A 284 -7.34 0.08 -5.59
N ILE A 285 -6.51 -0.26 -4.60
CA ILE A 285 -5.74 -1.50 -4.54
C ILE A 285 -6.22 -2.33 -3.35
N ALA A 286 -6.84 -3.46 -3.60
CA ALA A 286 -7.17 -4.43 -2.56
C ALA A 286 -6.07 -5.46 -2.40
N VAL A 287 -5.62 -5.66 -1.16
CA VAL A 287 -4.64 -6.68 -0.80
C VAL A 287 -5.32 -7.72 0.08
N PRO A 288 -5.77 -8.88 -0.43
CA PRO A 288 -6.54 -9.85 0.35
C PRO A 288 -5.67 -10.79 1.20
N GLY A 289 -6.23 -11.36 2.26
CA GLY A 289 -5.59 -12.41 3.08
C GLY A 289 -5.74 -13.84 2.52
N CYS A 290 -5.98 -13.95 1.22
CA CYS A 290 -6.26 -15.16 0.46
C CYS A 290 -5.73 -14.98 -0.98
N GLY A 291 -5.92 -15.99 -1.84
CA GLY A 291 -5.69 -15.83 -3.28
C GLY A 291 -6.53 -14.69 -3.85
N VAL A 292 -6.03 -14.02 -4.90
CA VAL A 292 -6.68 -12.85 -5.52
C VAL A 292 -8.00 -13.19 -6.27
N ASP A 293 -8.31 -14.47 -6.39
CA ASP A 293 -9.52 -15.05 -6.94
C ASP A 293 -10.51 -15.59 -5.89
N VAL A 294 -10.16 -15.47 -4.60
CA VAL A 294 -10.99 -15.93 -3.48
C VAL A 294 -11.72 -14.76 -2.85
N ILE A 295 -13.06 -14.83 -2.81
CA ILE A 295 -13.87 -13.81 -2.14
C ILE A 295 -13.81 -14.00 -0.63
N TYR A 296 -13.23 -13.02 0.07
CA TYR A 296 -13.31 -12.93 1.52
C TYR A 296 -13.26 -11.47 1.99
N PRO A 297 -14.22 -11.03 2.82
CA PRO A 297 -15.36 -11.78 3.33
C PRO A 297 -16.43 -12.04 2.23
N PRO A 298 -17.29 -13.07 2.34
CA PRO A 298 -18.24 -13.47 1.29
C PRO A 298 -19.14 -12.34 0.77
N GLU A 299 -19.57 -11.45 1.66
CA GLU A 299 -20.42 -10.30 1.34
C GLU A 299 -19.74 -9.22 0.49
N HIS A 300 -18.42 -9.24 0.35
CA HIS A 300 -17.66 -8.26 -0.46
C HIS A 300 -17.45 -8.72 -1.90
N GLY A 301 -18.22 -9.71 -2.39
CA GLY A 301 -18.10 -10.19 -3.76
C GLY A 301 -18.35 -9.11 -4.82
N GLU A 302 -19.28 -8.19 -4.58
CA GLU A 302 -19.52 -7.03 -5.45
C GLU A 302 -18.40 -6.01 -5.36
N LEU A 303 -18.05 -5.57 -4.15
CA LEU A 303 -16.94 -4.65 -3.93
C LEU A 303 -15.63 -5.14 -4.58
N LEU A 304 -15.33 -6.45 -4.48
CA LEU A 304 -14.15 -7.03 -5.13
C LEU A 304 -14.20 -6.89 -6.65
N ARG A 305 -15.37 -7.10 -7.28
CA ARG A 305 -15.52 -6.89 -8.73
C ARG A 305 -15.25 -5.43 -9.10
N ASP A 306 -15.82 -4.50 -8.36
CA ASP A 306 -15.70 -3.07 -8.64
C ASP A 306 -14.23 -2.64 -8.51
N VAL A 307 -13.54 -3.13 -7.47
CA VAL A 307 -12.09 -2.94 -7.31
C VAL A 307 -11.29 -3.53 -8.47
N VAL A 308 -11.61 -4.74 -8.95
CA VAL A 308 -10.93 -5.32 -10.13
C VAL A 308 -11.18 -4.49 -11.39
N SER A 309 -12.37 -3.92 -11.54
CA SER A 309 -12.76 -3.15 -12.73
C SER A 309 -12.13 -1.77 -12.80
N ALA A 310 -12.04 -1.07 -11.67
CA ALA A 310 -11.53 0.31 -11.59
C ALA A 310 -10.11 0.40 -11.00
N GLY A 311 -9.56 -0.72 -10.55
CA GLY A 311 -8.37 -0.77 -9.71
C GLY A 311 -7.56 -2.04 -9.91
N ALA A 312 -7.01 -2.54 -8.80
CA ALA A 312 -6.29 -3.81 -8.78
C ALA A 312 -6.53 -4.59 -7.49
N VAL A 313 -6.44 -5.91 -7.59
CA VAL A 313 -6.35 -6.82 -6.45
C VAL A 313 -5.02 -7.52 -6.55
N ALA A 314 -4.17 -7.42 -5.53
CA ALA A 314 -2.82 -7.98 -5.57
C ALA A 314 -2.43 -8.66 -4.25
N GLY A 315 -1.66 -9.74 -4.32
CA GLY A 315 -1.22 -10.46 -3.13
C GLY A 315 -0.15 -11.52 -3.41
N GLU A 316 0.53 -11.94 -2.34
CA GLU A 316 1.60 -12.95 -2.41
C GLU A 316 1.09 -14.39 -2.37
N LEU A 317 -0.21 -14.59 -2.08
CA LEU A 317 -0.79 -15.92 -1.94
C LEU A 317 -1.23 -16.44 -3.31
N PRO A 318 -0.89 -17.70 -3.64
CA PRO A 318 -1.20 -18.26 -4.93
C PRO A 318 -2.73 -18.40 -5.16
N PRO A 319 -3.16 -18.46 -6.43
CA PRO A 319 -4.56 -18.65 -6.80
C PRO A 319 -5.24 -19.79 -6.04
N GLY A 320 -6.46 -19.53 -5.57
CA GLY A 320 -7.28 -20.46 -4.80
C GLY A 320 -6.88 -20.63 -3.33
N GLU A 321 -5.85 -19.95 -2.83
CA GLU A 321 -5.46 -20.08 -1.41
C GLU A 321 -6.57 -19.54 -0.49
N PRO A 322 -7.10 -20.35 0.45
CA PRO A 322 -8.21 -19.93 1.31
C PRO A 322 -7.78 -18.92 2.38
N PRO A 323 -8.72 -18.14 2.92
CA PRO A 323 -8.46 -17.22 4.02
C PRO A 323 -8.09 -18.00 5.29
N ARG A 324 -6.89 -17.77 5.82
CA ARG A 324 -6.45 -18.34 7.10
C ARG A 324 -6.03 -17.22 8.05
N ALA A 325 -6.27 -17.40 9.36
CA ALA A 325 -6.06 -16.35 10.35
C ALA A 325 -4.64 -15.75 10.31
N PHE A 326 -3.61 -16.56 10.07
CA PHE A 326 -2.22 -16.12 10.00
C PHE A 326 -1.85 -15.41 8.69
N HIS A 327 -2.67 -15.50 7.64
CA HIS A 327 -2.44 -14.75 6.40
C HIS A 327 -2.68 -13.25 6.58
N PHE A 328 -3.66 -12.85 7.39
CA PHE A 328 -4.04 -11.43 7.52
C PHE A 328 -2.91 -10.57 8.11
N PRO A 329 -2.27 -10.93 9.24
CA PRO A 329 -1.14 -10.16 9.74
C PRO A 329 0.04 -10.13 8.76
N ARG A 330 0.33 -11.26 8.09
CA ARG A 330 1.43 -11.36 7.14
C ARG A 330 1.23 -10.44 5.94
N ARG A 331 0.02 -10.38 5.39
CA ARG A 331 -0.31 -9.55 4.23
C ARG A 331 -0.21 -8.04 4.53
N ASN A 332 -0.39 -7.60 5.78
CA ASN A 332 -0.45 -6.17 6.10
C ASN A 332 0.80 -5.39 5.65
N ARG A 333 1.97 -6.04 5.66
CA ARG A 333 3.22 -5.49 5.14
C ARG A 333 3.17 -5.11 3.65
N LEU A 334 2.32 -5.77 2.86
CA LEU A 334 2.11 -5.46 1.44
C LEU A 334 1.23 -4.22 1.27
N ILE A 335 0.25 -4.01 2.16
CA ILE A 335 -0.59 -2.80 2.13
C ILE A 335 0.28 -1.56 2.37
N SER A 336 1.09 -1.59 3.43
CA SER A 336 2.01 -0.50 3.75
C SER A 336 3.13 -0.41 2.70
N GLY A 337 3.60 -1.54 2.18
CA GLY A 337 4.65 -1.60 1.17
C GLY A 337 4.29 -0.90 -0.14
N LEU A 338 3.04 -1.08 -0.59
CA LEU A 338 2.47 -0.43 -1.77
C LEU A 338 2.15 1.05 -1.56
N SER A 339 2.20 1.55 -0.31
CA SER A 339 1.74 2.90 0.03
C SER A 339 2.90 3.84 0.35
N LEU A 340 2.69 5.13 0.14
CA LEU A 340 3.55 6.22 0.64
C LEU A 340 3.37 6.42 2.14
N ALA A 341 2.12 6.35 2.60
CA ALA A 341 1.74 6.54 3.98
C ALA A 341 0.57 5.64 4.37
N VAL A 342 0.36 5.46 5.68
CA VAL A 342 -0.72 4.67 6.26
C VAL A 342 -1.53 5.52 7.23
N VAL A 343 -2.83 5.64 6.95
CA VAL A 343 -3.82 6.29 7.82
C VAL A 343 -4.61 5.24 8.60
N VAL A 344 -4.53 5.31 9.92
CA VAL A 344 -5.31 4.48 10.84
C VAL A 344 -6.55 5.25 11.31
N VAL A 345 -7.73 4.85 10.82
CA VAL A 345 -8.98 5.61 11.09
C VAL A 345 -9.61 5.28 12.44
N GLU A 346 -9.69 4.00 12.79
CA GLU A 346 -10.18 3.56 14.10
C GLU A 346 -9.47 2.27 14.50
N ALA A 347 -8.87 2.24 15.68
CA ALA A 347 -8.13 1.08 16.16
C ALA A 347 -8.16 1.02 17.69
N SER A 348 -8.66 -0.10 18.23
CA SER A 348 -8.47 -0.43 19.65
C SER A 348 -7.03 -0.89 19.90
N GLU A 349 -6.61 -0.96 21.17
CA GLU A 349 -5.24 -1.34 21.57
C GLU A 349 -4.77 -2.71 21.01
N ARG A 350 -5.71 -3.61 20.67
CA ARG A 350 -5.43 -4.95 20.12
C ARG A 350 -5.88 -5.10 18.66
N SER A 351 -6.09 -4.00 17.96
CA SER A 351 -6.54 -4.02 16.56
C SER A 351 -5.44 -4.56 15.62
N GLY A 352 -5.85 -5.37 14.64
CA GLY A 352 -4.96 -5.83 13.58
C GLY A 352 -4.44 -4.70 12.68
N SER A 353 -5.14 -3.56 12.60
CA SER A 353 -4.67 -2.38 11.85
C SER A 353 -3.38 -1.78 12.43
N LEU A 354 -3.12 -1.95 13.74
CA LEU A 354 -1.86 -1.53 14.37
C LEU A 354 -0.66 -2.35 13.90
N ILE A 355 -0.89 -3.55 13.35
CA ILE A 355 0.17 -4.33 12.70
C ILE A 355 0.59 -3.64 11.40
N THR A 356 -0.37 -3.12 10.62
CA THR A 356 -0.05 -2.36 9.39
C THR A 356 0.71 -1.08 9.72
N ALA A 357 0.32 -0.34 10.76
CA ALA A 357 1.04 0.85 11.20
C ALA A 357 2.49 0.53 11.62
N ARG A 358 2.70 -0.60 12.30
CA ARG A 358 4.05 -1.07 12.65
C ARG A 358 4.88 -1.41 11.41
N CYS A 359 4.30 -2.18 10.48
CA CYS A 359 4.98 -2.50 9.21
C CYS A 359 5.33 -1.24 8.42
N ALA A 360 4.45 -0.24 8.41
CA ALA A 360 4.69 1.05 7.77
C ALA A 360 5.92 1.76 8.38
N ALA A 361 5.97 1.89 9.70
CA ALA A 361 7.12 2.48 10.39
C ALA A 361 8.43 1.72 10.11
N GLU A 362 8.40 0.38 10.15
CA GLU A 362 9.56 -0.48 9.82
C GLU A 362 10.01 -0.34 8.36
N GLN A 363 9.09 0.01 7.45
CA GLN A 363 9.34 0.25 6.03
C GLN A 363 9.69 1.72 5.71
N GLY A 364 9.81 2.58 6.73
CA GLY A 364 10.06 4.01 6.54
C GLY A 364 8.91 4.73 5.83
N ARG A 365 7.67 4.29 6.05
CA ARG A 365 6.44 4.95 5.57
C ARG A 365 5.84 5.80 6.67
N GLU A 366 5.22 6.91 6.28
CA GLU A 366 4.54 7.79 7.25
C GLU A 366 3.35 7.08 7.88
N VAL A 367 3.21 7.25 9.19
CA VAL A 367 2.09 6.73 9.96
C VAL A 367 1.27 7.89 10.47
N MET A 368 -0.01 7.85 10.17
CA MET A 368 -0.97 8.87 10.51
C MET A 368 -2.19 8.24 11.16
N ALA A 369 -2.92 9.01 11.97
CA ALA A 369 -4.10 8.50 12.66
C ALA A 369 -5.20 9.56 12.77
N VAL A 370 -6.43 9.11 12.61
CA VAL A 370 -7.62 9.94 12.82
C VAL A 370 -7.91 10.01 14.32
N PRO A 371 -8.07 11.21 14.90
CA PRO A 371 -8.45 11.34 16.30
C PRO A 371 -9.90 10.86 16.49
N GLY A 372 -10.19 10.25 17.64
CA GLY A 372 -11.55 9.83 17.97
C GLY A 372 -11.88 9.99 19.44
N SER A 373 -13.14 9.71 19.79
CA SER A 373 -13.63 9.88 21.17
C SER A 373 -12.83 9.05 22.18
N VAL A 374 -12.32 9.72 23.22
CA VAL A 374 -11.65 9.08 24.36
C VAL A 374 -12.61 8.25 25.23
N LEU A 375 -13.91 8.53 25.16
CA LEU A 375 -14.94 7.86 25.96
C LEU A 375 -15.28 6.46 25.41
N ALA A 376 -15.24 6.29 24.09
CA ALA A 376 -15.66 5.04 23.44
C ALA A 376 -14.61 3.91 23.52
N GLY A 377 -13.35 4.22 23.83
CA GLY A 377 -12.25 3.26 23.89
C GLY A 377 -11.81 2.66 22.53
N ARG A 378 -12.56 2.91 21.45
CA ARG A 378 -12.33 2.37 20.10
C ARG A 378 -11.12 2.97 19.39
N SER A 379 -10.71 4.17 19.77
CA SER A 379 -9.58 4.90 19.16
C SER A 379 -8.31 4.86 19.99
N ARG A 380 -8.26 4.10 21.10
CA ARG A 380 -7.09 4.05 21.99
C ARG A 380 -5.79 3.65 21.29
N GLY A 381 -5.86 2.75 20.32
CA GLY A 381 -4.72 2.38 19.49
C GLY A 381 -4.28 3.53 18.59
N GLY A 382 -5.21 4.26 17.98
CA GLY A 382 -4.90 5.48 17.21
C GLY A 382 -4.30 6.58 18.10
N HIS A 383 -4.85 6.80 19.30
CA HIS A 383 -4.29 7.75 20.27
C HIS A 383 -2.88 7.37 20.73
N ALA A 384 -2.58 6.07 20.87
CA ALA A 384 -1.24 5.60 21.16
C ALA A 384 -0.29 5.92 19.99
N LEU A 385 -0.69 5.68 18.74
CA LEU A 385 0.10 6.08 17.57
C LEU A 385 0.40 7.58 17.57
N ILE A 386 -0.61 8.43 17.83
CA ILE A 386 -0.44 9.89 17.89
C ILE A 386 0.55 10.28 18.99
N ARG A 387 0.47 9.64 20.16
CA ARG A 387 1.42 9.85 21.26
C ARG A 387 2.85 9.45 20.87
N ASP A 388 2.98 8.40 20.07
CA ASP A 388 4.25 7.88 19.59
C ASP A 388 4.78 8.65 18.36
N GLY A 389 4.12 9.74 17.96
CA GLY A 389 4.57 10.67 16.93
C GLY A 389 3.81 10.61 15.60
N ALA A 390 2.78 9.76 15.47
CA ALA A 390 1.95 9.73 14.26
C ALA A 390 1.20 11.05 14.07
N ARG A 391 1.16 11.54 12.82
CA ARG A 391 0.45 12.79 12.49
C ARG A 391 -1.06 12.62 12.65
N ILE A 392 -1.71 13.65 13.19
CA ILE A 392 -3.17 13.73 13.27
C ILE A 392 -3.73 14.02 11.88
N VAL A 393 -4.76 13.29 11.49
CA VAL A 393 -5.49 13.49 10.22
C VAL A 393 -6.94 13.84 10.51
N GLU A 394 -7.35 15.02 10.06
CA GLU A 394 -8.73 15.49 10.11
C GLU A 394 -9.33 15.64 8.69
N SER A 395 -8.47 15.79 7.68
CA SER A 395 -8.81 16.05 6.29
C SER A 395 -7.87 15.35 5.31
N VAL A 396 -8.21 15.38 4.02
CA VAL A 396 -7.32 14.91 2.95
C VAL A 396 -6.09 15.80 2.82
N ASP A 397 -6.22 17.11 3.07
CA ASP A 397 -5.09 18.05 2.98
C ASP A 397 -3.97 17.71 3.97
N ASP A 398 -4.32 17.27 5.18
CA ASP A 398 -3.33 16.79 6.17
C ASP A 398 -2.49 15.63 5.62
N ILE A 399 -3.12 14.73 4.87
CA ILE A 399 -2.44 13.58 4.25
C ILE A 399 -1.56 14.07 3.10
N LEU A 400 -2.10 14.95 2.24
CA LEU A 400 -1.38 15.46 1.07
C LEU A 400 -0.13 16.23 1.47
N ASP A 401 -0.21 17.06 2.50
CA ASP A 401 0.93 17.82 3.01
C ASP A 401 2.06 16.91 3.50
N GLU A 402 1.72 15.77 4.11
CA GLU A 402 2.70 14.79 4.59
C GLU A 402 3.34 13.99 3.45
N ILE A 403 2.58 13.59 2.43
CA ILE A 403 3.11 12.76 1.33
C ILE A 403 3.77 13.57 0.20
N ARG A 404 3.51 14.89 0.10
CA ARG A 404 4.06 15.77 -0.95
C ARG A 404 5.58 15.66 -1.16
N PRO A 405 6.43 15.65 -0.11
CA PRO A 405 7.87 15.49 -0.29
C PRO A 405 8.27 14.17 -0.96
N GLN A 406 7.54 13.10 -0.66
CA GLN A 406 7.80 11.75 -1.14
C GLN A 406 7.20 11.52 -2.53
N ALA A 407 6.06 12.14 -2.82
CA ALA A 407 5.48 12.15 -4.15
C ALA A 407 6.39 12.91 -5.13
N ARG A 408 6.98 14.04 -4.73
CA ARG A 408 7.95 14.79 -5.53
C ARG A 408 9.25 14.03 -5.77
N SER A 409 9.77 13.31 -4.77
CA SER A 409 10.98 12.50 -4.97
C SER A 409 10.75 11.31 -5.90
N ARG A 410 9.54 10.72 -5.89
CA ARG A 410 9.14 9.69 -6.87
C ARG A 410 8.86 10.24 -8.26
N GLN A 411 8.24 11.42 -8.36
CA GLN A 411 8.05 12.11 -9.64
C GLN A 411 9.40 12.51 -10.23
N GLY A 412 10.33 13.04 -9.44
CA GLY A 412 11.70 13.33 -9.91
C GLY A 412 12.52 12.08 -10.29
N ALA A 413 12.22 10.91 -9.70
CA ALA A 413 12.83 9.63 -10.10
C ALA A 413 12.12 8.97 -11.30
N SER A 414 10.87 9.34 -11.60
CA SER A 414 10.13 8.92 -12.79
C SER A 414 10.39 9.85 -13.98
N GLU A 415 10.62 11.14 -13.73
CA GLU A 415 11.10 12.12 -14.71
C GLU A 415 12.52 11.76 -15.20
N SER A 416 13.32 11.07 -14.41
CA SER A 416 14.60 10.51 -14.86
C SER A 416 14.48 9.19 -15.64
N ARG A 417 13.27 8.64 -15.80
CA ARG A 417 13.06 7.33 -16.46
C ARG A 417 12.02 7.31 -17.59
N ALA A 418 11.39 8.43 -17.92
CA ALA A 418 10.52 8.52 -19.09
C ALA A 418 10.38 9.95 -19.64
N GLU A 419 11.45 10.50 -20.17
CA GLU A 419 11.48 10.97 -21.56
C GLU A 419 12.84 10.54 -22.13
N PRO A 420 12.94 9.97 -23.35
CA PRO A 420 14.17 10.19 -24.07
C PRO A 420 14.23 11.72 -24.19
N GLU A 421 15.20 12.37 -23.55
CA GLU A 421 15.55 13.72 -23.94
C GLU A 421 15.52 13.71 -25.47
N ARG A 422 14.52 14.43 -26.03
CA ARG A 422 14.52 14.78 -27.44
C ARG A 422 15.71 15.69 -27.56
N ASP A 423 16.87 15.06 -27.65
CA ASP A 423 18.11 15.71 -27.94
C ASP A 423 17.83 16.58 -29.14
N GLU A 424 18.00 17.88 -28.96
CA GLU A 424 17.51 18.90 -29.87
C GLU A 424 18.07 18.69 -31.29
N LEU A 425 19.28 18.11 -31.37
CA LEU A 425 19.94 17.73 -32.61
C LEU A 425 19.31 16.46 -33.21
N LEU A 426 19.17 15.37 -32.46
CA LEU A 426 18.51 14.15 -32.96
C LEU A 426 17.03 14.35 -33.32
N GLY A 427 16.36 15.31 -32.66
CA GLY A 427 14.98 15.69 -32.92
C GLY A 427 14.77 16.44 -34.24
N ARG A 428 15.82 17.08 -34.77
CA ARG A 428 15.82 17.80 -36.04
C ARG A 428 16.44 17.04 -37.21
N MET A 429 17.06 15.89 -36.95
CA MET A 429 17.56 14.99 -37.99
C MET A 429 16.48 14.00 -38.44
N ASP A 430 16.31 13.86 -39.75
CA ASP A 430 15.48 12.83 -40.35
C ASP A 430 16.19 11.47 -40.34
N ARG A 431 15.40 10.38 -40.17
CA ARG A 431 15.95 9.02 -40.15
C ARG A 431 16.30 8.57 -41.57
N GLY A 432 17.52 8.08 -41.76
CA GLY A 432 18.01 7.58 -43.05
C GLY A 432 18.76 8.62 -43.89
N GLU A 433 18.74 9.88 -43.46
CA GLU A 433 19.52 10.96 -44.08
C GLU A 433 20.87 11.13 -43.36
N THR A 434 21.84 11.70 -44.08
CA THR A 434 23.17 12.03 -43.55
C THR A 434 23.39 13.53 -43.62
N TYR A 435 24.02 14.10 -42.60
CA TYR A 435 24.25 15.53 -42.45
C TYR A 435 25.73 15.81 -42.17
N ASP A 436 26.28 16.90 -42.68
CA ASP A 436 27.57 17.42 -42.21
C ASP A 436 27.42 18.42 -41.04
N LEU A 437 28.54 18.89 -40.50
CA LEU A 437 28.51 19.80 -39.34
C LEU A 437 27.86 21.15 -39.67
N ASP A 438 27.99 21.65 -40.90
CA ASP A 438 27.43 22.94 -41.29
C ASP A 438 25.91 22.83 -41.49
N GLU A 439 25.44 21.71 -42.05
CA GLU A 439 24.02 21.37 -42.16
C GLU A 439 23.37 21.19 -40.78
N LEU A 440 24.05 20.50 -39.85
CA LEU A 440 23.58 20.34 -38.47
C LEU A 440 23.56 21.68 -37.72
N ALA A 441 24.55 22.56 -37.94
CA ALA A 441 24.56 23.90 -37.37
C ALA A 441 23.39 24.75 -37.89
N ALA A 442 23.11 24.69 -39.19
CA ALA A 442 21.99 25.39 -39.80
C ALA A 442 20.63 24.87 -39.31
N LEU A 443 20.50 23.55 -39.14
CA LEU A 443 19.27 22.91 -38.64
C LEU A 443 19.00 23.23 -37.17
N THR A 444 20.05 23.28 -36.34
CA THR A 444 19.89 23.41 -34.88
C THR A 444 20.06 24.83 -34.35
N GLN A 445 20.65 25.72 -35.14
CA GLN A 445 21.08 27.06 -34.72
C GLN A 445 22.01 27.07 -33.50
N LEU A 446 22.67 25.95 -33.22
CA LEU A 446 23.69 25.85 -32.18
C LEU A 446 24.99 26.51 -32.65
N ASP A 447 25.74 27.09 -31.72
CA ASP A 447 27.07 27.59 -32.04
C ASP A 447 28.03 26.41 -32.34
N PRO A 448 29.08 26.64 -33.15
CA PRO A 448 29.96 25.57 -33.60
C PRO A 448 30.66 24.78 -32.48
N ALA A 449 30.95 25.41 -31.33
CA ALA A 449 31.63 24.75 -30.23
C ALA A 449 30.68 23.82 -29.47
N THR A 450 29.46 24.29 -29.20
CA THR A 450 28.41 23.48 -28.58
C THR A 450 28.00 22.32 -29.47
N LEU A 451 27.86 22.56 -30.78
CA LEU A 451 27.52 21.51 -31.75
C LEU A 451 28.59 20.42 -31.81
N ALA A 452 29.87 20.80 -31.89
CA ALA A 452 30.98 19.83 -31.95
C ALA A 452 31.06 18.97 -30.69
N SER A 453 30.87 19.56 -29.50
CA SER A 453 30.81 18.81 -28.24
C SER A 453 29.66 17.80 -28.25
N ARG A 454 28.48 18.25 -28.68
CA ARG A 454 27.28 17.41 -28.63
C ARG A 454 27.30 16.25 -29.62
N VAL A 455 27.85 16.46 -30.81
CA VAL A 455 28.03 15.39 -31.80
C VAL A 455 28.94 14.30 -31.25
N VAL A 456 30.06 14.66 -30.61
CA VAL A 456 30.99 13.68 -30.01
C VAL A 456 30.31 12.88 -28.90
N GLU A 457 29.55 13.54 -28.02
CA GLU A 457 28.80 12.85 -26.97
C GLU A 457 27.82 11.82 -27.53
N LEU A 458 27.05 12.21 -28.55
CA LEU A 458 26.06 11.33 -29.18
C LEU A 458 26.68 10.18 -29.99
N GLU A 459 27.88 10.37 -30.55
CA GLU A 459 28.69 9.29 -31.14
C GLU A 459 29.15 8.29 -30.08
N LEU A 460 29.62 8.78 -28.92
CA LEU A 460 30.02 7.92 -27.80
C LEU A 460 28.84 7.14 -27.20
N GLU A 461 27.65 7.76 -27.17
CA GLU A 461 26.40 7.10 -26.78
C GLU A 461 25.87 6.12 -27.86
N GLY A 462 26.47 6.08 -29.05
CA GLY A 462 26.06 5.25 -30.18
C GLY A 462 24.76 5.69 -30.86
N ARG A 463 24.28 6.91 -30.57
CA ARG A 463 23.03 7.49 -31.10
C ARG A 463 23.23 8.26 -32.41
N LEU A 464 24.47 8.64 -32.69
CA LEU A 464 24.94 9.09 -33.99
C LEU A 464 25.99 8.10 -34.53
N ALA A 465 25.92 7.86 -35.83
CA ALA A 465 26.94 7.13 -36.57
C ALA A 465 27.61 8.06 -37.58
N ARG A 466 28.93 8.03 -37.64
CA ARG A 466 29.72 8.77 -38.62
C ARG A 466 30.18 7.86 -39.74
N SER A 467 29.93 8.29 -40.96
CA SER A 467 30.39 7.62 -42.17
C SER A 467 31.85 7.98 -42.48
N ASP A 468 32.51 7.17 -43.31
CA ASP A 468 33.88 7.42 -43.80
C ASP A 468 34.01 8.76 -44.56
N SER A 469 32.88 9.31 -45.04
CA SER A 469 32.80 10.63 -45.68
C SER A 469 32.78 11.82 -44.72
N GLY A 470 32.76 11.57 -43.41
CA GLY A 470 32.68 12.60 -42.37
C GLY A 470 31.26 13.09 -42.04
N ARG A 471 30.23 12.56 -42.71
CA ARG A 471 28.81 12.87 -42.46
C ARG A 471 28.22 11.99 -41.36
N PHE A 472 27.23 12.52 -40.65
CA PHE A 472 26.55 11.92 -39.50
C PHE A 472 25.12 11.50 -39.84
N SER A 473 24.74 10.31 -39.42
CA SER A 473 23.35 9.83 -39.45
C SER A 473 22.91 9.41 -38.06
N ARG A 474 21.63 9.58 -37.77
CA ARG A 474 21.03 9.04 -36.55
C ARG A 474 20.97 7.51 -36.62
N SER A 475 21.49 6.85 -35.59
CA SER A 475 21.50 5.38 -35.43
C SER A 475 20.12 4.77 -35.19
#